data_AF-A0A0C3BKB9-F1
#
_entry.id   AF-A0A0C3BKB9-F1
#
_cell.length_a   1.000
_cell.length_b   1.000
_cell.length_c   1.000
_cell.angle_alpha   90.00
_cell.angle_beta   90.00
_cell.angle_gamma   90.00
#
_symmetry.space_group_name_H-M   'P 1'
#
loop_
_entity.id
_entity.type
_entity.pdbx_description
1 polymer ?
#
loop_
_entity_poly.entity_id
_entity_poly.type
_entity_poly.pdbx_seq_one_letter_code
_entity_poly.pdbx_strand_id
1 'polypeptide(L)'
;PAGKDRTGVFAALVLELLGVSDEAIAQDYAMTRLGLEPIRELLREQSKALIESYPELALALAACKCFLDLLRTKYGGAKGYFKSKCGFTDEELDLLRTTMLVEEVTNE
;
A
#
# COMPACT_ATOMS: atom_id res chain seq x y z
N PRO A 1 -9.38 11.15 12.67
CA PRO A 1 -8.45 10.51 13.64
C PRO A 1 -7.00 10.57 13.14
N ALA A 2 -6.08 11.15 13.92
CA ALA A 2 -4.74 11.54 13.48
C ALA A 2 -3.77 10.39 13.12
N GLY A 3 -4.19 9.12 13.27
CA GLY A 3 -3.36 7.93 12.95
C GLY A 3 -3.58 7.36 11.55
N LYS A 4 -4.76 7.52 10.94
CA LYS A 4 -5.15 6.80 9.73
C LYS A 4 -4.25 7.10 8.53
N ASP A 5 -3.89 8.36 8.32
CA ASP A 5 -3.06 8.74 7.16
C ASP A 5 -1.61 8.26 7.32
N ARG A 6 -1.02 8.38 8.52
CA ARG A 6 0.38 7.97 8.77
C ARG A 6 0.56 6.46 8.77
N THR A 7 -0.37 5.72 9.39
CA THR A 7 -0.36 4.26 9.36
C THR A 7 -0.57 3.73 7.94
N GLY A 8 -1.49 4.31 7.17
CA GLY A 8 -1.72 3.92 5.78
C GLY A 8 -0.49 4.16 4.89
N VAL A 9 0.20 5.30 5.06
CA VAL A 9 1.45 5.58 4.32
C VAL A 9 2.55 4.59 4.70
N PHE A 10 2.68 4.24 5.98
CA PHE A 10 3.65 3.24 6.41
C PHE A 10 3.35 1.85 5.82
N ALA A 11 2.09 1.42 5.84
CA ALA A 11 1.68 0.17 5.21
C ALA A 11 1.98 0.17 3.71
N ALA A 12 1.67 1.27 3.00
CA ALA A 12 1.97 1.40 1.58
C ALA A 12 3.48 1.32 1.26
N LEU A 13 4.34 1.90 2.11
CA LEU A 13 5.80 1.76 1.99
C LEU A 13 6.25 0.30 2.12
N VAL A 14 5.73 -0.41 3.11
CA VAL A 14 6.08 -1.82 3.33
C VAL A 14 5.57 -2.67 2.17
N LEU A 15 4.32 -2.50 1.72
CA LEU A 15 3.77 -3.27 0.62
C LEU A 15 4.50 -3.01 -0.71
N GLU A 16 4.88 -1.77 -0.99
CA GLU A 16 5.72 -1.45 -2.16
C GLU A 16 7.10 -2.10 -2.06
N LEU A 17 7.70 -2.06 -0.86
CA LEU A 17 8.96 -2.78 -0.58
C LEU A 17 8.81 -4.28 -0.81
N LEU A 18 7.65 -4.89 -0.52
CA LEU A 18 7.36 -6.31 -0.75
C LEU A 18 7.07 -6.62 -2.23
N GLY A 19 6.87 -5.61 -3.08
CA GLY A 19 6.60 -5.77 -4.51
C GLY A 19 5.12 -5.98 -4.84
N VAL A 20 4.22 -5.56 -3.95
CA VAL A 20 2.77 -5.61 -4.17
C VAL A 20 2.38 -4.56 -5.24
N SER A 21 1.38 -4.88 -6.07
CA SER A 21 0.88 -3.98 -7.12
C SER A 21 0.28 -2.69 -6.55
N ASP A 22 0.41 -1.59 -7.27
CA ASP A 22 -0.13 -0.26 -6.90
C ASP A 22 -1.63 -0.28 -6.65
N GLU A 23 -2.38 -1.06 -7.45
CA GLU A 23 -3.83 -1.23 -7.29
C GLU A 23 -4.16 -1.80 -5.91
N ALA A 24 -3.51 -2.91 -5.53
CA ALA A 24 -3.74 -3.55 -4.23
C ALA A 24 -3.30 -2.65 -3.06
N ILE A 25 -2.17 -1.93 -3.21
CA ILE A 25 -1.70 -0.97 -2.19
C ILE A 25 -2.72 0.17 -2.03
N ALA A 26 -3.21 0.74 -3.14
CA ALA A 26 -4.17 1.82 -3.10
C ALA A 26 -5.50 1.39 -2.48
N GLN A 27 -5.97 0.18 -2.79
CA GLN A 27 -7.15 -0.41 -2.16
C GLN A 27 -6.97 -0.55 -0.64
N ASP A 28 -5.85 -1.11 -0.19
CA ASP A 28 -5.56 -1.28 1.25
C ASP A 28 -5.49 0.06 2.00
N TYR A 29 -4.82 1.03 1.39
CA TYR A 29 -4.77 2.40 1.89
C TYR A 29 -6.17 3.02 2.01
N ALA A 30 -7.02 2.88 1.00
CA ALA A 30 -8.35 3.47 0.99
C ALA A 30 -9.27 2.82 2.03
N MET A 31 -9.19 1.50 2.22
CA MET A 31 -9.91 0.77 3.26
C MET A 31 -9.56 1.29 4.66
N THR A 32 -8.26 1.43 4.93
CA THR A 32 -7.75 1.95 6.21
C THR A 32 -8.19 3.39 6.46
N ARG A 33 -8.07 4.25 5.44
CA ARG A 33 -8.39 5.69 5.55
C ARG A 33 -9.87 5.92 5.85
N LEU A 34 -10.74 5.22 5.14
CA LEU A 34 -12.19 5.41 5.25
C LEU A 34 -12.81 4.55 6.35
N GLY A 35 -12.08 3.60 6.92
CA GLY A 35 -12.61 2.67 7.92
C GLY A 35 -13.65 1.72 7.33
N LEU A 36 -13.47 1.37 6.06
CA LEU A 36 -14.42 0.58 5.27
C LEU A 36 -14.14 -0.93 5.35
N GLU A 37 -13.39 -1.38 6.34
CA GLU A 37 -13.18 -2.82 6.59
C GLU A 37 -14.48 -3.65 6.60
N PRO A 38 -15.62 -3.18 7.15
CA PRO A 38 -16.88 -3.93 7.09
C PRO A 38 -17.41 -4.20 5.68
N ILE A 39 -16.95 -3.46 4.66
CA ILE A 39 -17.35 -3.61 3.25
C ILE A 39 -16.16 -3.98 2.34
N ARG A 40 -15.11 -4.59 2.92
CA ARG A 40 -13.88 -4.99 2.22
C ARG A 40 -14.13 -5.80 0.94
N GLU A 41 -15.06 -6.76 1.00
CA GLU A 41 -15.39 -7.59 -0.18
C GLU A 41 -15.96 -6.76 -1.34
N LEU A 42 -16.79 -5.77 -1.03
CA LEU A 42 -17.37 -4.88 -2.04
C LEU A 42 -16.30 -3.99 -2.70
N LEU A 43 -15.30 -3.55 -1.91
CA LEU A 43 -14.18 -2.74 -2.41
C LEU A 43 -13.21 -3.51 -3.28
N ARG A 44 -13.04 -4.82 -3.06
CA ARG A 44 -12.20 -5.68 -3.91
C ARG A 44 -12.68 -5.67 -5.36
N GLU A 45 -13.99 -5.60 -5.58
CA GLU A 45 -14.58 -5.60 -6.92
C GLU A 45 -14.38 -4.28 -7.69
N GLN A 46 -13.95 -3.20 -7.03
CA GLN A 46 -13.69 -1.86 -7.63
C GLN A 46 -14.72 -1.44 -8.69
N SER A 47 -16.00 -1.73 -8.48
CA SER A 47 -16.99 -1.42 -9.50
C SER A 47 -17.12 0.09 -9.65
N LYS A 48 -17.31 0.55 -10.89
CA LYS A 48 -17.52 1.98 -11.18
C LYS A 48 -18.67 2.57 -10.35
N ALA A 49 -19.74 1.79 -10.17
CA ALA A 49 -20.89 2.16 -9.34
C ALA A 49 -20.51 2.40 -7.87
N LEU A 50 -19.57 1.61 -7.32
CA LEU A 50 -19.09 1.80 -5.96
C LEU A 50 -18.27 3.09 -5.83
N ILE A 51 -17.38 3.35 -6.78
CA ILE A 51 -16.55 4.56 -6.80
C ILE A 51 -17.43 5.82 -6.93
N GLU A 52 -18.48 5.77 -7.76
CA GLU A 52 -19.47 6.85 -7.89
C GLU A 52 -20.29 7.05 -6.61
N SER A 53 -20.59 5.97 -5.90
CA SER A 53 -21.34 6.02 -4.62
C SER A 53 -20.49 6.52 -3.45
N TYR A 54 -19.16 6.41 -3.54
CA TYR A 54 -18.22 6.82 -2.51
C TYR A 54 -17.10 7.71 -3.08
N PRO A 55 -17.34 9.01 -3.30
CA PRO A 55 -16.33 9.93 -3.85
C PRO A 55 -15.03 9.98 -3.04
N GLU A 56 -15.11 9.79 -1.72
CA GLU A 56 -13.93 9.73 -0.86
C GLU A 56 -13.03 8.53 -1.15
N LEU A 57 -13.58 7.43 -1.67
CA LEU A 57 -12.84 6.25 -2.13
C LEU A 57 -11.97 6.61 -3.34
N ALA A 58 -12.56 7.27 -4.34
CA ALA A 58 -11.83 7.73 -5.51
C ALA A 58 -10.65 8.63 -5.12
N LEU A 59 -10.89 9.55 -4.18
CA LEU A 59 -9.86 10.46 -3.68
C LEU A 59 -8.76 9.71 -2.92
N ALA A 60 -9.11 8.73 -2.08
CA ALA A 60 -8.12 7.94 -1.34
C ALA A 60 -7.25 7.06 -2.26
N LEU A 61 -7.86 6.42 -3.26
CA LEU A 61 -7.16 5.64 -4.28
C LEU A 61 -6.17 6.52 -5.05
N ALA A 62 -6.63 7.67 -5.54
CA ALA A 62 -5.80 8.62 -6.27
C ALA A 62 -4.66 9.18 -5.42
N ALA A 63 -4.94 9.55 -4.17
CA ALA A 63 -3.92 10.06 -3.25
C ALA A 63 -2.81 9.03 -2.98
N CYS A 64 -3.16 7.76 -2.82
CA CYS A 64 -2.18 6.69 -2.65
C CYS A 64 -1.32 6.52 -3.91
N LYS A 65 -1.93 6.50 -5.10
CA LYS A 65 -1.19 6.40 -6.37
C LYS A 65 -0.20 7.57 -6.56
N CYS A 66 -0.64 8.80 -6.30
CA CYS A 66 0.26 9.96 -6.33
C CYS A 66 1.40 9.86 -5.31
N PHE A 67 1.13 9.28 -4.14
CA PHE A 67 2.18 9.02 -3.15
C PHE A 67 3.22 8.01 -3.67
N LEU A 68 2.79 6.90 -4.28
CA LEU A 68 3.69 5.89 -4.85
C LEU A 68 4.54 6.48 -5.98
N ASP A 69 3.94 7.31 -6.85
CA ASP A 69 4.67 8.02 -7.91
C ASP A 69 5.74 8.97 -7.34
N LEU A 70 5.38 9.73 -6.30
CA LEU A 70 6.32 10.61 -5.59
C LEU A 70 7.44 9.81 -4.93
N LEU A 71 7.12 8.69 -4.30
CA LEU A 71 8.08 7.80 -3.65
C LEU A 71 9.12 7.30 -4.65
N ARG A 72 8.67 6.81 -5.81
CA ARG A 72 9.54 6.35 -6.89
C ARG A 72 10.38 7.46 -7.47
N THR A 73 9.77 8.60 -7.78
CA THR A 73 10.46 9.74 -8.40
C THR A 73 11.52 10.34 -7.48
N LYS A 74 11.21 10.46 -6.17
CA LYS A 74 12.08 11.16 -5.21
C LYS A 74 13.13 10.26 -4.58
N TYR A 75 12.81 8.98 -4.39
CA TYR A 75 13.65 8.07 -3.61
C TYR A 75 14.04 6.78 -4.36
N GLY A 76 13.53 6.55 -5.56
CA GLY A 76 13.73 5.28 -6.27
C GLY A 76 12.92 4.11 -5.69
N GLY A 77 11.79 4.41 -5.02
CA GLY A 77 10.89 3.43 -4.40
C GLY A 77 11.08 3.31 -2.88
N ALA A 78 10.36 2.39 -2.25
CA ALA A 78 10.42 2.19 -0.80
C ALA A 78 11.81 1.74 -0.35
N LYS A 79 12.46 0.84 -1.12
CA LYS A 79 13.84 0.41 -0.85
C LYS A 79 14.79 1.61 -0.74
N GLY A 80 14.73 2.53 -1.69
CA GLY A 80 15.58 3.73 -1.65
C GLY A 80 15.20 4.72 -0.53
N TYR A 81 13.92 4.82 -0.17
CA TYR A 81 13.50 5.58 1.01
C TYR A 81 14.06 5.00 2.31
N PHE A 82 13.92 3.70 2.55
CA PHE A 82 14.43 3.05 3.77
C PHE A 82 15.94 3.15 3.90
N LYS A 83 16.69 3.00 2.79
CA LYS A 83 18.15 3.19 2.78
C LYS A 83 18.54 4.64 3.07
N SER A 84 17.96 5.59 2.33
CA SER A 84 18.41 7.00 2.37
C SER A 84 17.91 7.79 3.57
N LYS A 85 16.76 7.41 4.16
CA LYS A 85 16.13 8.15 5.28
C LYS A 85 16.06 7.38 6.58
N CYS A 86 16.08 6.05 6.54
CA CYS A 86 15.94 5.21 7.73
C CYS A 86 17.23 4.44 8.08
N GLY A 87 18.23 4.42 7.19
CA GLY A 87 19.54 3.83 7.47
C GLY A 87 19.61 2.30 7.34
N PHE A 88 18.62 1.67 6.71
CA PHE A 88 18.61 0.23 6.50
C PHE A 88 19.65 -0.21 5.47
N THR A 89 20.23 -1.40 5.68
CA THR A 89 21.09 -2.07 4.68
C THR A 89 20.28 -2.88 3.68
N ASP A 90 20.90 -3.32 2.59
CA ASP A 90 20.23 -4.20 1.63
C ASP A 90 19.87 -5.56 2.28
N GLU A 91 20.76 -6.08 3.14
CA GLU A 91 20.56 -7.35 3.84
C GLU A 91 19.38 -7.30 4.82
N GLU A 92 19.22 -6.20 5.56
CA GLU A 92 18.08 -6.00 6.46
C GLU A 92 16.75 -5.91 5.70
N LEU A 93 16.75 -5.24 4.54
CA LEU A 93 15.56 -5.12 3.69
C LEU A 93 15.20 -6.43 3.02
N ASP A 94 16.20 -7.20 2.58
CA ASP A 94 15.98 -8.51 2.00
C ASP A 94 15.51 -9.51 3.07
N LEU A 95 16.03 -9.43 4.30
CA LEU A 95 15.52 -10.19 5.45
C LEU A 95 14.07 -9.84 5.77
N LEU A 96 13.70 -8.56 5.73
CA LEU A 96 12.32 -8.13 5.95
C LEU A 96 11.39 -8.72 4.87
N ARG A 97 11.80 -8.68 3.60
CA ARG A 97 11.04 -9.26 2.49
C ARG A 97 10.84 -10.77 2.66
N THR A 98 11.89 -11.51 2.98
CA THR A 98 11.80 -12.98 3.16
C THR A 98 11.01 -13.37 4.41
N THR A 99 11.01 -12.54 5.44
CA THR A 99 10.23 -12.80 6.67
C THR A 99 8.73 -12.56 6.46
N MET A 100 8.35 -11.58 5.64
CA MET A 100 6.96 -11.17 5.45
C MET A 100 6.26 -11.83 4.26
N LEU A 101 7.01 -12.42 3.33
CA LEU A 101 6.47 -13.18 2.22
C LEU A 101 6.43 -14.66 2.56
N VAL A 102 5.34 -15.33 2.18
CA VAL A 102 5.23 -16.79 2.22
C VAL A 102 5.26 -17.31 0.79
N GLU A 103 5.83 -18.50 0.61
CA GLU A 103 5.72 -19.20 -0.66
C GLU A 103 4.26 -19.58 -0.89
N GLU A 104 3.81 -19.42 -2.14
CA GLU A 104 2.45 -19.80 -2.52
C GLU A 104 2.34 -21.33 -2.42
N VAL A 105 1.63 -21.80 -1.40
CA VAL A 105 1.34 -23.23 -1.24
C VAL A 105 0.36 -23.62 -2.34
N THR A 106 0.91 -24.10 -3.46
CA THR A 106 0.13 -24.75 -4.51
C THR A 106 -0.27 -26.13 -3.99
N ASN A 107 -1.47 -26.21 -3.41
CA ASN A 107 -2.11 -27.51 -3.17
C ASN A 107 -2.51 -28.07 -4.54
N GLU A 108 -1.85 -29.14 -4.95
CA GLU A 108 -2.32 -30.06 -6.00
C GLU A 108 -3.62 -30.77 -5.57
#